data_AF-A0A382NHW1-F1
#
_entry.id   AF-A0A382NHW1-F1
#
_cell.length_a   1.000
_cell.length_b   1.000
_cell.length_c   1.000
_cell.angle_alpha   90.00
_cell.angle_beta   90.00
_cell.angle_gamma   90.00
#
_symmetry.space_group_name_H-M   'P 1'
#
loop_
_entity.id
_entity.type
_entity.pdbx_description
1 polymer ?
#
loop_
_entity_poly.entity_id
_entity_poly.type
_entity_poly.pdbx_seq_one_letter_code
_entity_poly.pdbx_strand_id
1 'polypeptide(L)'
;MKKIIYRIILVCTITVSISVKAKMEATEHIQKIVFGAGCFWGAEKEYASIPGVIDAVSGYSDGNGVAPNYEAITEPVNKNNPNNHAEVVEVTFNTNEISVEELIRHFFEGHDPTQLNRQGNDVGTQYRSIILTTDEKHIDAAKRVSDEYQLLLTTAGYGSITTVIKALEEFHPAEEYHQDYLVKNPNGYCPIHATGIRFNAEKIAEVDNSSLLEGKNIVVIEAEDYCPYCEKFKKDVADVYQGTIPLTFRLATELKGLDIKTPTWATPTILFLEDGKEVFANQGYMTSEVFYQALGAFKLGKSEAYSVAFNEGTDARFCKQYEIFKNTPDGIFIDKLSGAVLFDT
;
A
#
# COMPACT_ATOMS: atom_id res chain seq x y z
N MET A 1 45.67 29.07 55.09
CA MET A 1 45.81 28.09 53.97
C MET A 1 44.64 27.12 54.01
N LYS A 2 43.90 27.00 52.89
CA LYS A 2 42.93 25.92 52.53
C LYS A 2 41.63 25.89 53.36
N LYS A 3 40.41 25.74 52.82
CA LYS A 3 39.87 25.58 51.45
C LYS A 3 38.38 25.95 51.54
N ILE A 4 37.90 26.73 50.58
CA ILE A 4 36.48 27.02 50.34
C ILE A 4 35.82 25.74 49.79
N ILE A 5 34.73 25.28 50.41
CA ILE A 5 33.92 24.15 49.91
C ILE A 5 32.64 24.73 49.33
N TYR A 6 32.59 24.90 48.01
CA TYR A 6 31.37 25.16 47.26
C TYR A 6 30.58 23.83 47.16
N ARG A 7 29.37 23.80 47.71
CA ARG A 7 28.40 22.73 47.44
C ARG A 7 27.74 23.03 46.08
N ILE A 8 28.19 22.32 45.05
CA ILE A 8 27.50 22.29 43.74
C ILE A 8 26.38 21.27 43.84
N ILE A 9 25.14 21.74 43.88
CA ILE A 9 23.95 20.90 43.74
C ILE A 9 23.78 20.66 42.24
N LEU A 10 24.16 19.48 41.77
CA LEU A 10 23.92 19.03 40.40
C LEU A 10 22.46 18.58 40.29
N VAL A 11 21.57 19.49 39.89
CA VAL A 11 20.20 19.14 39.51
C VAL A 11 20.26 18.49 38.13
N CYS A 12 20.26 17.16 38.10
CA CYS A 12 20.18 16.40 36.87
C CYS A 12 18.71 16.41 36.39
N THR A 13 18.35 17.39 35.56
CA THR A 13 17.06 17.38 34.86
C THR A 13 17.11 16.32 33.77
N ILE A 14 16.54 15.15 34.05
CA ILE A 14 16.27 14.12 33.05
C ILE A 14 15.09 14.62 32.21
N THR A 15 15.37 15.19 31.04
CA THR A 15 14.35 15.44 30.02
C THR A 15 14.08 14.11 29.32
N VAL A 16 13.00 13.43 29.72
CA VAL A 16 12.45 12.31 28.95
C VAL A 16 11.69 12.92 27.76
N SER A 17 12.33 12.95 26.60
CA SER A 17 11.65 13.26 25.33
C SER A 17 10.85 12.02 24.92
N ILE A 18 9.59 11.95 25.36
CA ILE A 18 8.63 11.00 24.79
C ILE A 18 8.21 11.55 23.44
N SER A 19 8.82 11.05 22.36
CA SER A 19 8.29 11.23 21.01
C SER A 19 7.07 10.31 20.87
N VAL A 20 5.89 10.81 21.23
CA VAL A 20 4.63 10.18 20.82
C VAL A 20 4.47 10.51 19.34
N LYS A 21 4.84 9.58 18.46
CA LYS A 21 4.42 9.62 17.07
C LYS A 21 2.89 9.56 17.09
N ALA A 22 2.21 10.65 16.73
CA ALA A 22 0.75 10.67 16.65
C ALA A 22 0.31 9.52 15.74
N LYS A 23 -0.60 8.67 16.24
CA LYS A 23 -1.16 7.57 15.45
C LYS A 23 -2.03 8.19 14.36
N MET A 24 -1.73 7.89 13.10
CA MET A 24 -2.50 8.37 11.95
C MET A 24 -3.93 7.81 12.04
N GLU A 25 -4.94 8.68 11.96
CA GLU A 25 -6.35 8.28 11.91
C GLU A 25 -6.71 7.80 10.49
N ALA A 26 -6.31 6.58 10.14
CA ALA A 26 -6.55 5.98 8.84
C ALA A 26 -6.95 4.51 8.93
N THR A 27 -7.61 4.01 7.90
CA THR A 27 -7.73 2.57 7.65
C THR A 27 -6.47 2.13 6.90
N GLU A 28 -5.77 1.13 7.41
CA GLU A 28 -4.57 0.55 6.78
C GLU A 28 -4.95 -0.67 5.94
N HIS A 29 -4.33 -0.79 4.78
CA HIS A 29 -4.63 -1.79 3.75
C HIS A 29 -3.43 -2.70 3.47
N ILE A 30 -2.60 -2.93 4.49
CA ILE A 30 -1.41 -3.77 4.38
C ILE A 30 -1.70 -5.16 4.91
N GLN A 31 -1.48 -6.16 4.07
CA GLN A 31 -1.65 -7.56 4.42
C GLN A 31 -0.45 -8.39 3.98
N LYS A 32 -0.38 -9.62 4.53
CA LYS A 32 0.68 -10.58 4.24
C LYS A 32 0.11 -11.95 3.88
N ILE A 33 0.81 -12.64 3.00
CA ILE A 33 0.55 -14.04 2.64
C ILE A 33 1.87 -14.71 2.25
N VAL A 34 2.02 -16.01 2.51
CA VAL A 34 3.26 -16.74 2.28
C VAL A 34 3.04 -17.83 1.24
N PHE A 35 3.87 -17.86 0.21
CA PHE A 35 3.77 -18.76 -0.94
C PHE A 35 5.02 -19.62 -1.09
N GLY A 36 4.88 -20.94 -1.19
CA GLY A 36 5.93 -21.86 -1.59
C GLY A 36 5.63 -22.45 -2.96
N ALA A 37 6.46 -22.18 -3.94
CA ALA A 37 6.26 -22.55 -5.34
C ALA A 37 7.53 -23.15 -5.97
N GLY A 38 8.33 -23.87 -5.16
CA GLY A 38 9.67 -24.35 -5.57
C GLY A 38 10.77 -23.41 -5.09
N CYS A 39 11.82 -23.24 -5.91
CA CYS A 39 12.94 -22.35 -5.57
C CYS A 39 12.46 -20.91 -5.36
N PHE A 40 12.71 -20.33 -4.19
CA PHE A 40 12.19 -19.00 -3.85
C PHE A 40 12.82 -17.84 -4.65
N TRP A 41 13.96 -18.04 -5.33
CA TRP A 41 14.67 -16.95 -6.03
C TRP A 41 13.87 -16.41 -7.21
N GLY A 42 13.25 -17.31 -7.98
CA GLY A 42 12.36 -16.92 -9.07
C GLY A 42 11.08 -16.30 -8.54
N ALA A 43 10.47 -16.94 -7.55
CA ALA A 43 9.21 -16.50 -6.95
C ALA A 43 9.32 -15.10 -6.33
N GLU A 44 10.38 -14.83 -5.55
CA GLU A 44 10.64 -13.52 -4.94
C GLU A 44 10.69 -12.42 -5.99
N LYS A 45 11.49 -12.63 -7.05
CA LYS A 45 11.59 -11.67 -8.15
C LYS A 45 10.25 -11.44 -8.85
N GLU A 46 9.48 -12.50 -9.08
CA GLU A 46 8.17 -12.40 -9.72
C GLU A 46 7.22 -11.56 -8.86
N TYR A 47 7.06 -11.88 -7.57
CA TYR A 47 6.20 -11.11 -6.66
C TYR A 47 6.66 -9.67 -6.49
N ALA A 48 7.96 -9.42 -6.32
CA ALA A 48 8.51 -8.07 -6.19
C ALA A 48 8.23 -7.17 -7.41
N SER A 49 7.92 -7.76 -8.57
CA SER A 49 7.61 -7.02 -9.80
C SER A 49 6.12 -6.68 -9.97
N ILE A 50 5.24 -7.21 -9.12
CA ILE A 50 3.80 -7.04 -9.23
C ILE A 50 3.38 -5.69 -8.63
N PRO A 51 2.70 -4.80 -9.38
CA PRO A 51 2.12 -3.59 -8.82
C PRO A 51 1.20 -3.89 -7.62
N GLY A 52 1.31 -3.10 -6.56
CA GLY A 52 0.61 -3.33 -5.29
C GLY A 52 1.35 -4.25 -4.30
N VAL A 53 2.38 -4.99 -4.72
CA VAL A 53 3.31 -5.66 -3.79
C VAL A 53 4.31 -4.64 -3.25
N ILE A 54 4.47 -4.63 -1.92
CA ILE A 54 5.33 -3.70 -1.20
C ILE A 54 6.66 -4.34 -0.88
N ASP A 55 6.64 -5.62 -0.50
CA ASP A 55 7.83 -6.36 -0.10
C ASP A 55 7.63 -7.86 -0.39
N ALA A 56 8.73 -8.53 -0.74
CA ALA A 56 8.78 -9.96 -0.99
C ALA A 56 10.05 -10.51 -0.35
N VAL A 57 9.90 -11.38 0.65
CA VAL A 57 11.03 -11.86 1.46
C VAL A 57 11.13 -13.38 1.33
N SER A 58 12.27 -13.87 0.85
CA SER A 58 12.58 -15.30 0.79
C SER A 58 12.74 -15.89 2.20
N GLY A 59 12.24 -17.10 2.45
CA GLY A 59 12.27 -17.71 3.76
C GLY A 59 11.92 -19.19 3.81
N TYR A 60 11.81 -19.69 5.04
CA TYR A 60 11.51 -21.08 5.38
C TYR A 60 10.33 -21.15 6.32
N SER A 61 9.34 -21.99 6.00
CA SER A 61 8.14 -22.17 6.83
C SER A 61 7.66 -23.62 6.82
N ASP A 62 6.74 -23.92 7.74
CA ASP A 62 6.02 -25.19 7.77
C ASP A 62 6.89 -26.44 8.03
N GLY A 63 8.06 -26.26 8.65
CA GLY A 63 8.91 -27.34 9.12
C GLY A 63 8.87 -27.47 10.64
N ASN A 64 9.26 -28.64 11.13
CA ASN A 64 9.37 -28.94 12.55
C ASN A 64 10.56 -29.87 12.80
N GLY A 65 11.42 -29.52 13.76
CA GLY A 65 12.57 -30.34 14.16
C GLY A 65 13.75 -30.32 13.18
N VAL A 66 13.67 -29.60 12.07
CA VAL A 66 14.79 -29.22 11.20
C VAL A 66 15.10 -27.75 11.42
N ALA A 67 16.37 -27.36 11.46
CA ALA A 67 16.71 -25.95 11.61
C ALA A 67 16.30 -25.17 10.33
N PRO A 68 15.66 -24.00 10.45
CA PRO A 68 15.19 -23.23 9.29
C PRO A 68 16.33 -22.42 8.67
N ASN A 69 17.29 -23.12 8.05
CA ASN A 69 18.39 -22.53 7.29
C ASN A 69 18.71 -23.40 6.07
N TYR A 70 19.35 -22.80 5.06
CA TYR A 70 19.55 -23.46 3.77
C TYR A 70 20.33 -24.77 3.89
N GLU A 71 21.39 -24.78 4.70
CA GLU A 71 22.25 -25.94 4.92
C GLU A 71 21.43 -27.14 5.43
N ALA A 72 20.62 -26.94 6.46
CA ALA A 72 19.83 -28.01 7.07
C ALA A 72 18.70 -28.51 6.16
N ILE A 73 17.96 -27.61 5.51
CA ILE A 73 16.77 -28.02 4.71
C ILE A 73 17.15 -28.73 3.41
N THR A 74 18.38 -28.51 2.90
CA THR A 74 18.87 -29.13 1.66
C THR A 74 19.68 -30.41 1.90
N GLU A 75 19.94 -30.80 3.16
CA GLU A 75 20.64 -32.04 3.46
C GLU A 75 19.92 -33.25 2.82
N PRO A 76 20.66 -34.22 2.23
CA PRO A 76 20.04 -35.39 1.60
C PRO A 76 19.10 -36.19 2.50
N VAL A 77 19.33 -36.17 3.83
CA VAL A 77 18.47 -36.83 4.82
C VAL A 77 17.09 -36.17 4.93
N ASN A 78 17.00 -34.85 4.65
CA ASN A 78 15.78 -34.06 4.76
C ASN A 78 14.99 -33.98 3.45
N LYS A 79 15.57 -34.43 2.32
CA LYS A 79 14.93 -34.37 0.99
C LYS A 79 13.49 -34.90 0.96
N ASN A 80 13.22 -36.02 1.64
CA ASN A 80 11.87 -36.62 1.70
C ASN A 80 11.25 -36.52 3.10
N ASN A 81 11.80 -35.69 3.98
CA ASN A 81 11.30 -35.50 5.34
C ASN A 81 10.03 -34.64 5.29
N PRO A 82 8.85 -35.16 5.68
CA PRO A 82 7.60 -34.40 5.66
C PRO A 82 7.58 -33.26 6.69
N ASN A 83 8.47 -33.28 7.69
CA ASN A 83 8.63 -32.20 8.66
C ASN A 83 9.72 -31.18 8.25
N ASN A 84 10.29 -31.29 7.04
CA ASN A 84 11.23 -30.29 6.56
C ASN A 84 10.52 -28.96 6.25
N HIS A 85 11.22 -27.84 6.37
CA HIS A 85 10.69 -26.55 5.94
C HIS A 85 10.52 -26.51 4.41
N ALA A 86 9.52 -25.77 3.94
CA ALA A 86 9.41 -25.35 2.55
C ALA A 86 10.21 -24.07 2.32
N GLU A 87 10.85 -23.95 1.16
CA GLU A 87 11.24 -22.66 0.61
C GLU A 87 9.96 -21.88 0.25
N VAL A 88 9.84 -20.68 0.78
CA VAL A 88 8.66 -19.82 0.64
C VAL A 88 9.05 -18.36 0.46
N VAL A 89 8.11 -17.55 0.00
CA VAL A 89 8.21 -16.09 -0.07
C VAL A 89 7.07 -15.49 0.75
N GLU A 90 7.39 -14.65 1.74
CA GLU A 90 6.40 -13.79 2.40
C GLU A 90 6.17 -12.55 1.53
N VAL A 91 4.93 -12.38 1.08
CA VAL A 91 4.52 -11.25 0.24
C VAL A 91 3.72 -10.28 1.10
N THR A 92 4.22 -9.06 1.24
CA THR A 92 3.51 -7.92 1.85
C THR A 92 2.91 -7.06 0.74
N PHE A 93 1.61 -6.78 0.78
CA PHE A 93 0.90 -6.12 -0.31
C PHE A 93 -0.14 -5.11 0.19
N ASN A 94 -0.47 -4.17 -0.69
CA ASN A 94 -1.51 -3.16 -0.51
C ASN A 94 -2.84 -3.64 -1.12
N THR A 95 -3.83 -3.94 -0.28
CA THR A 95 -5.15 -4.44 -0.71
C THR A 95 -5.95 -3.43 -1.52
N ASN A 96 -5.59 -2.14 -1.49
CA ASN A 96 -6.21 -1.14 -2.36
C ASN A 96 -5.71 -1.20 -3.81
N GLU A 97 -4.55 -1.80 -4.05
CA GLU A 97 -3.93 -1.87 -5.38
C GLU A 97 -4.01 -3.27 -5.99
N ILE A 98 -3.93 -4.31 -5.16
CA ILE A 98 -4.01 -5.70 -5.61
C ILE A 98 -4.77 -6.56 -4.61
N SER A 99 -5.66 -7.40 -5.12
CA SER A 99 -6.40 -8.36 -4.29
C SER A 99 -5.55 -9.59 -3.95
N VAL A 100 -5.85 -10.23 -2.82
CA VAL A 100 -5.24 -11.51 -2.47
C VAL A 100 -5.54 -12.60 -3.50
N GLU A 101 -6.72 -12.56 -4.14
CA GLU A 101 -7.10 -13.50 -5.19
C GLU A 101 -6.19 -13.38 -6.41
N GLU A 102 -5.81 -12.16 -6.82
CA GLU A 102 -4.88 -11.95 -7.93
C GLU A 102 -3.48 -12.50 -7.60
N LEU A 103 -3.00 -12.32 -6.37
CA LEU A 103 -1.73 -12.92 -5.92
C LEU A 103 -1.79 -14.45 -5.90
N ILE A 104 -2.93 -15.04 -5.51
CA ILE A 104 -3.13 -16.49 -5.54
C ILE A 104 -3.27 -17.00 -6.98
N ARG A 105 -3.92 -16.26 -7.87
CA ARG A 105 -3.96 -16.60 -9.31
C ARG A 105 -2.55 -16.59 -9.88
N HIS A 106 -1.77 -15.56 -9.59
CA HIS A 106 -0.35 -15.47 -9.97
C HIS A 106 0.45 -16.67 -9.44
N PHE A 107 0.26 -17.03 -8.17
CA PHE A 107 0.88 -18.21 -7.55
C PHE A 107 0.64 -19.47 -8.39
N PHE A 108 -0.62 -19.79 -8.70
CA PHE A 108 -0.98 -21.00 -9.44
C PHE A 108 -0.47 -20.99 -10.89
N GLU A 109 -0.38 -19.82 -11.51
CA GLU A 109 0.16 -19.67 -12.86
C GLU A 109 1.70 -19.71 -12.92
N GLY A 110 2.39 -19.44 -11.81
CA GLY A 110 3.85 -19.33 -11.73
C GLY A 110 4.60 -20.67 -11.66
N HIS A 111 3.91 -21.78 -11.37
CA HIS A 111 4.53 -23.09 -11.18
C HIS A 111 3.63 -24.25 -11.66
N ASP A 112 4.05 -25.50 -11.47
CA ASP A 112 3.21 -26.69 -11.71
C ASP A 112 2.67 -27.22 -10.37
N PRO A 113 1.45 -26.82 -9.97
CA PRO A 113 0.87 -27.21 -8.68
C PRO A 113 0.49 -28.70 -8.62
N THR A 114 0.58 -29.44 -9.73
CA THR A 114 0.28 -30.87 -9.79
C THR A 114 1.48 -31.74 -9.41
N GLN A 115 2.66 -31.14 -9.25
CA GLN A 115 3.88 -31.83 -8.84
C GLN A 115 4.04 -31.87 -7.32
N LEU A 116 3.86 -33.06 -6.75
CA LEU A 116 4.10 -33.29 -5.33
C LEU A 116 5.60 -33.20 -5.02
N ASN A 117 5.97 -32.32 -4.08
CA ASN A 117 7.34 -32.15 -3.55
C ASN A 117 8.41 -31.97 -4.65
N ARG A 118 8.07 -31.26 -5.71
CA ARG A 118 8.95 -31.01 -6.84
C ARG A 118 8.48 -29.80 -7.63
N GLN A 119 9.41 -29.02 -8.18
CA GLN A 119 9.15 -28.09 -9.28
C GLN A 119 10.25 -28.27 -10.34
N GLY A 120 9.88 -28.85 -11.47
CA GLY A 120 10.84 -29.19 -12.53
C GLY A 120 11.97 -30.10 -12.04
N ASN A 121 13.20 -29.58 -12.02
CA ASN A 121 14.39 -30.33 -11.58
C ASN A 121 14.66 -30.24 -10.08
N ASP A 122 13.97 -29.33 -9.37
CA ASP A 122 14.12 -29.13 -7.94
C ASP A 122 13.21 -30.12 -7.21
N VAL A 123 13.80 -31.16 -6.62
CA VAL A 123 13.08 -32.30 -6.03
C VAL A 123 13.35 -32.38 -4.54
N GLY A 124 12.28 -32.36 -3.74
CA GLY A 124 12.33 -32.52 -2.30
C GLY A 124 11.15 -31.83 -1.61
N THR A 125 10.87 -32.20 -0.37
CA THR A 125 9.77 -31.61 0.41
C THR A 125 9.93 -30.11 0.62
N GLN A 126 11.15 -29.58 0.54
CA GLN A 126 11.40 -28.15 0.58
C GLN A 126 10.86 -27.39 -0.65
N TYR A 127 10.65 -28.07 -1.78
CA TYR A 127 10.11 -27.47 -3.02
C TYR A 127 8.62 -27.75 -3.23
N ARG A 128 7.90 -28.11 -2.15
CA ARG A 128 6.46 -28.39 -2.22
C ARG A 128 5.65 -27.12 -2.50
N SER A 129 4.56 -27.27 -3.23
CA SER A 129 3.58 -26.20 -3.43
C SER A 129 2.79 -25.99 -2.13
N ILE A 130 2.78 -24.77 -1.59
CA ILE A 130 2.11 -24.44 -0.33
C ILE A 130 1.68 -22.97 -0.25
N ILE A 131 0.53 -22.70 0.35
CA ILE A 131 0.03 -21.37 0.71
C ILE A 131 -0.19 -21.33 2.23
N LEU A 132 0.43 -20.36 2.89
CA LEU A 132 0.35 -20.14 4.33
C LEU A 132 -0.13 -18.71 4.61
N THR A 133 -1.05 -18.55 5.55
CA THR A 133 -1.63 -17.25 5.90
C THR A 133 -2.14 -17.24 7.34
N THR A 134 -2.16 -16.07 7.98
CA THR A 134 -2.80 -15.89 9.29
C THR A 134 -4.27 -15.45 9.18
N ASP A 135 -4.75 -15.10 7.99
CA ASP A 135 -6.12 -14.66 7.73
C ASP A 135 -6.97 -15.81 7.15
N GLU A 136 -8.07 -16.16 7.82
CA GLU A 136 -9.02 -17.18 7.38
C GLU A 136 -9.67 -16.83 6.03
N LYS A 137 -9.89 -15.55 5.73
CA LYS A 137 -10.44 -15.11 4.43
C LYS A 137 -9.50 -15.45 3.28
N HIS A 138 -8.18 -15.39 3.51
CA HIS A 138 -7.19 -15.79 2.52
C HIS A 138 -7.21 -17.30 2.28
N ILE A 139 -7.49 -18.11 3.31
CA ILE A 139 -7.66 -19.57 3.16
C ILE A 139 -8.86 -19.87 2.26
N ASP A 140 -9.98 -19.20 2.49
CA ASP A 140 -11.19 -19.41 1.67
C ASP A 140 -10.99 -18.93 0.23
N ALA A 141 -10.33 -17.78 0.03
CA ALA A 141 -9.93 -17.32 -1.29
C ALA A 141 -9.01 -18.32 -2.00
N ALA A 142 -8.00 -18.85 -1.29
CA ALA A 142 -7.05 -19.81 -1.84
C ALA A 142 -7.72 -21.11 -2.28
N LYS A 143 -8.66 -21.63 -1.48
CA LYS A 143 -9.43 -22.84 -1.84
C LYS A 143 -10.29 -22.61 -3.08
N ARG A 144 -11.02 -21.50 -3.15
CA ARG A 144 -11.86 -21.16 -4.32
C ARG A 144 -11.02 -21.01 -5.58
N VAL A 145 -9.93 -20.23 -5.54
CA VAL A 145 -9.05 -20.04 -6.70
C VAL A 145 -8.37 -21.36 -7.11
N SER A 146 -8.02 -22.22 -6.14
CA SER A 146 -7.51 -23.57 -6.42
C SER A 146 -8.54 -24.43 -7.16
N ASP A 147 -9.79 -24.42 -6.73
CA ASP A 147 -10.88 -25.17 -7.38
C ASP A 147 -11.11 -24.68 -8.82
N GLU A 148 -11.08 -23.37 -9.04
CA GLU A 148 -11.17 -22.75 -10.37
C GLU A 148 -9.99 -23.18 -11.26
N TYR A 149 -8.76 -23.11 -10.75
CA TYR A 149 -7.57 -23.49 -11.53
C TYR A 149 -7.52 -24.97 -11.85
N GLN A 150 -8.01 -25.83 -10.94
CA GLN A 150 -8.10 -27.27 -11.17
C GLN A 150 -8.93 -27.60 -12.41
N LEU A 151 -10.01 -26.87 -12.68
CA LEU A 151 -10.81 -27.06 -13.89
C LEU A 151 -10.01 -26.75 -15.15
N LEU A 152 -9.19 -25.69 -15.12
CA LEU A 152 -8.32 -25.31 -16.24
C LEU A 152 -7.23 -26.35 -16.48
N LEU A 153 -6.56 -26.80 -15.42
CA LEU A 153 -5.55 -27.86 -15.46
C LEU A 153 -6.10 -29.18 -16.01
N THR A 154 -7.26 -29.61 -15.50
CA THR A 154 -7.93 -30.83 -15.95
C THR A 154 -8.27 -30.76 -17.44
N THR A 155 -8.78 -29.61 -17.90
CA THR A 155 -9.06 -29.37 -19.33
C THR A 155 -7.81 -29.45 -20.19
N ALA A 156 -6.67 -29.00 -19.67
CA ALA A 156 -5.37 -29.07 -20.33
C ALA A 156 -4.66 -30.44 -20.20
N GLY A 157 -5.25 -31.41 -19.49
CA GLY A 157 -4.71 -32.76 -19.32
C GLY A 157 -3.70 -32.92 -18.18
N TYR A 158 -3.60 -31.93 -17.28
CA TYR A 158 -2.79 -32.02 -16.07
C TYR A 158 -3.48 -32.82 -14.96
N GLY A 159 -2.71 -33.21 -13.95
CA GLY A 159 -3.20 -33.95 -12.78
C GLY A 159 -3.96 -33.07 -11.77
N SER A 160 -4.17 -33.63 -10.58
CA SER A 160 -4.76 -32.89 -9.46
C SER A 160 -3.73 -32.00 -8.78
N ILE A 161 -4.16 -30.81 -8.36
CA ILE A 161 -3.39 -29.88 -7.54
C ILE A 161 -3.02 -30.57 -6.22
N THR A 162 -1.75 -30.43 -5.84
CA THR A 162 -1.16 -30.98 -4.62
C THR A 162 -0.81 -29.90 -3.59
N THR A 163 -1.10 -28.63 -3.91
CA THR A 163 -0.84 -27.46 -3.07
C THR A 163 -1.48 -27.63 -1.69
N VAL A 164 -0.68 -27.45 -0.64
CA VAL A 164 -1.17 -27.41 0.74
C VAL A 164 -1.65 -25.99 1.06
N ILE A 165 -2.84 -25.83 1.63
CA ILE A 165 -3.38 -24.52 2.04
C ILE A 165 -3.71 -24.60 3.52
N LYS A 166 -3.03 -23.82 4.36
CA LYS A 166 -3.25 -23.84 5.82
C LYS A 166 -2.77 -22.57 6.52
N ALA A 167 -3.00 -22.51 7.84
CA ALA A 167 -2.54 -21.41 8.66
C ALA A 167 -1.01 -21.33 8.72
N LEU A 168 -0.47 -20.11 8.69
CA LEU A 168 0.94 -19.84 8.96
C LEU A 168 1.19 -19.94 10.48
N GLU A 169 2.10 -20.83 10.88
CA GLU A 169 2.56 -20.92 12.27
C GLU A 169 3.75 -20.00 12.50
N GLU A 170 4.85 -20.24 11.77
CA GLU A 170 6.08 -19.44 11.85
C GLU A 170 6.67 -19.20 10.46
N PHE A 171 7.31 -18.04 10.30
CA PHE A 171 8.09 -17.65 9.14
C PHE A 171 9.51 -17.32 9.58
N HIS A 172 10.50 -17.97 8.95
CA HIS A 172 11.91 -17.72 9.19
C HIS A 172 12.53 -17.10 7.94
N PRO A 173 12.92 -15.81 7.97
CA PRO A 173 13.61 -15.18 6.84
C PRO A 173 14.87 -15.97 6.47
N ALA A 174 15.08 -16.17 5.18
CA ALA A 174 16.29 -16.79 4.67
C ALA A 174 17.49 -15.86 4.85
N GLU A 175 18.68 -16.44 4.75
CA GLU A 175 19.94 -15.73 4.86
C GLU A 175 20.06 -14.60 3.82
N GLU A 176 20.78 -13.53 4.16
CA GLU A 176 20.90 -12.31 3.32
C GLU A 176 21.37 -12.57 1.88
N TYR A 177 22.13 -13.63 1.65
CA TYR A 177 22.60 -13.97 0.30
C TYR A 177 21.50 -14.57 -0.59
N HIS A 178 20.38 -15.00 -0.02
CA HIS A 178 19.20 -15.46 -0.77
C HIS A 178 18.20 -14.36 -1.06
N GLN A 179 18.16 -13.30 -0.25
CA GLN A 179 17.30 -12.14 -0.49
C GLN A 179 17.74 -11.41 -1.76
N ASP A 180 16.81 -11.01 -2.60
CA ASP A 180 17.07 -10.33 -3.87
C ASP A 180 18.07 -11.08 -4.78
N TYR A 181 18.07 -12.42 -4.73
CA TYR A 181 19.14 -13.21 -5.33
C TYR A 181 19.33 -12.91 -6.82
N LEU A 182 18.24 -12.79 -7.58
CA LEU A 182 18.28 -12.51 -9.02
C LEU A 182 18.53 -11.03 -9.37
N VAL A 183 18.37 -10.12 -8.42
CA VAL A 183 18.84 -8.74 -8.55
C VAL A 183 20.36 -8.72 -8.40
N LYS A 184 20.88 -9.41 -7.38
CA LYS A 184 22.31 -9.57 -7.10
C LYS A 184 23.01 -10.41 -8.20
N ASN A 185 22.29 -11.37 -8.80
CA ASN A 185 22.79 -12.31 -9.80
C ASN A 185 21.84 -12.39 -11.01
N PRO A 186 21.91 -11.44 -11.96
CA PRO A 186 20.95 -11.36 -13.08
C PRO A 186 20.88 -12.59 -13.99
N ASN A 187 21.97 -13.36 -14.08
CA ASN A 187 22.06 -14.62 -14.83
C ASN A 187 21.98 -15.86 -13.91
N GLY A 188 21.47 -15.68 -12.69
CA GLY A 188 21.29 -16.75 -11.71
C GLY A 188 20.26 -17.78 -12.15
N TYR A 189 20.21 -18.88 -11.42
CA TYR A 189 19.24 -19.94 -11.63
C TYR A 189 17.81 -19.43 -11.41
N CYS A 190 16.99 -19.45 -12.46
CA CYS A 190 15.58 -19.05 -12.44
C CYS A 190 14.81 -19.83 -13.51
N PRO A 191 14.63 -21.15 -13.32
CA PRO A 191 13.87 -21.94 -14.26
C PRO A 191 12.38 -21.55 -14.21
N ILE A 192 11.73 -21.50 -15.37
CA ILE A 192 10.28 -21.34 -15.45
C ILE A 192 9.65 -22.72 -15.31
N HIS A 193 8.87 -22.94 -14.24
CA HIS A 193 8.19 -24.21 -13.96
C HIS A 193 6.67 -24.15 -14.19
N ALA A 194 6.17 -23.02 -14.65
CA ALA A 194 4.76 -22.81 -14.98
C ALA A 194 4.24 -23.81 -16.03
N THR A 195 2.99 -24.24 -15.86
CA THR A 195 2.26 -25.09 -16.82
C THR A 195 1.91 -24.38 -18.13
N GLY A 196 2.00 -23.05 -18.15
CA GLY A 196 1.53 -22.18 -19.24
C GLY A 196 0.01 -21.94 -19.23
N ILE A 197 -0.74 -22.56 -18.33
CA ILE A 197 -2.19 -22.36 -18.17
C ILE A 197 -2.43 -21.09 -17.36
N ARG A 198 -3.31 -20.22 -17.88
CA ARG A 198 -3.64 -18.92 -17.29
C ARG A 198 -5.14 -18.84 -17.01
N PHE A 199 -5.50 -18.11 -15.96
CA PHE A 199 -6.85 -17.62 -15.76
C PHE A 199 -7.22 -16.68 -16.92
N ASN A 200 -8.52 -16.56 -17.20
CA ASN A 200 -8.98 -15.52 -18.12
C ASN A 200 -8.79 -14.17 -17.43
N ALA A 201 -8.08 -13.26 -18.08
CA ALA A 201 -7.94 -11.90 -17.57
C ALA A 201 -9.31 -11.21 -17.63
N GLU A 202 -9.86 -10.87 -16.47
CA GLU A 202 -10.97 -9.92 -16.42
C GLU A 202 -10.44 -8.53 -16.80
N LYS A 203 -11.08 -7.90 -17.79
CA LYS A 203 -10.77 -6.51 -18.13
C LYS A 203 -11.41 -5.63 -17.06
N ILE A 204 -10.60 -5.11 -16.15
CA ILE A 204 -11.01 -4.00 -15.29
C ILE A 204 -11.32 -2.81 -16.21
N ALA A 205 -12.53 -2.26 -16.08
CA ALA A 205 -12.91 -1.07 -16.83
C ALA A 205 -12.03 0.10 -16.38
N GLU A 206 -11.26 0.68 -17.29
CA GLU A 206 -10.41 1.82 -16.97
C GLU A 206 -11.27 3.06 -16.75
N VAL A 207 -11.06 3.73 -15.61
CA VAL A 207 -11.69 5.02 -15.31
C VAL A 207 -10.97 6.11 -16.08
N ASP A 208 -11.74 6.97 -16.75
CA ASP A 208 -11.20 8.13 -17.45
C ASP A 208 -10.75 9.21 -16.45
N ASN A 209 -9.45 9.49 -16.45
CA ASN A 209 -8.82 10.53 -15.63
C ASN A 209 -8.41 11.76 -16.44
N SER A 210 -8.83 11.89 -17.71
CA SER A 210 -8.41 13.00 -18.58
C SER A 210 -8.72 14.37 -17.99
N SER A 211 -9.84 14.51 -17.26
CA SER A 211 -10.20 15.77 -16.59
C SER A 211 -9.27 16.14 -15.42
N LEU A 212 -8.57 15.18 -14.84
CA LEU A 212 -7.64 15.39 -13.73
C LEU A 212 -6.24 15.84 -14.21
N LEU A 213 -5.99 15.77 -15.52
CA LEU A 213 -4.72 16.15 -16.15
C LEU A 213 -4.60 17.66 -16.42
N GLU A 214 -5.66 18.43 -16.16
CA GLU A 214 -5.68 19.87 -16.39
C GLU A 214 -6.07 20.64 -15.12
N GLY A 215 -5.27 21.66 -14.79
CA GLY A 215 -5.54 22.55 -13.68
C GLY A 215 -5.40 21.88 -12.32
N LYS A 216 -6.00 22.52 -11.30
CA LYS A 216 -5.96 22.06 -9.92
C LYS A 216 -7.14 21.15 -9.62
N ASN A 217 -6.86 19.99 -9.02
CA ASN A 217 -7.84 18.99 -8.62
C ASN A 217 -7.54 18.46 -7.22
N ILE A 218 -8.58 18.05 -6.50
CA ILE A 218 -8.46 17.32 -5.24
C ILE A 218 -8.99 15.91 -5.51
N VAL A 219 -8.16 14.90 -5.30
CA VAL A 219 -8.55 13.50 -5.44
C VAL A 219 -8.52 12.85 -4.07
N VAL A 220 -9.63 12.24 -3.67
CA VAL A 220 -9.73 11.51 -2.40
C VAL A 220 -9.72 10.02 -2.73
N ILE A 221 -8.64 9.34 -2.36
CA ILE A 221 -8.55 7.89 -2.44
C ILE A 221 -9.39 7.31 -1.30
N GLU A 222 -10.39 6.52 -1.65
CA GLU A 222 -11.22 5.76 -0.72
C GLU A 222 -10.95 4.26 -0.81
N ALA A 223 -11.50 3.51 0.14
CA ALA A 223 -11.45 2.05 0.12
C ALA A 223 -12.65 1.50 -0.65
N GLU A 224 -12.45 0.38 -1.35
CA GLU A 224 -13.55 -0.38 -1.95
C GLU A 224 -14.47 -0.97 -0.87
N ASP A 225 -13.85 -1.43 0.22
CA ASP A 225 -14.52 -1.93 1.42
C ASP A 225 -14.80 -0.82 2.45
N TYR A 226 -15.36 -1.22 3.60
CA TYR A 226 -15.70 -0.31 4.68
C TYR A 226 -14.51 0.52 5.20
N CYS A 227 -14.64 1.85 5.15
CA CYS A 227 -13.65 2.80 5.66
C CYS A 227 -14.30 3.86 6.56
N PRO A 228 -14.22 3.73 7.91
CA PRO A 228 -14.86 4.66 8.84
C PRO A 228 -14.33 6.09 8.72
N TYR A 229 -13.03 6.24 8.45
CA TYR A 229 -12.40 7.55 8.30
C TYR A 229 -12.77 8.23 6.96
N CYS A 230 -13.09 7.44 5.93
CA CYS A 230 -13.58 7.94 4.65
C CYS A 230 -15.00 8.48 4.81
N GLU A 231 -15.88 7.76 5.51
CA GLU A 231 -17.23 8.23 5.84
C GLU A 231 -17.20 9.50 6.69
N LYS A 232 -16.30 9.54 7.69
CA LYS A 232 -16.08 10.72 8.54
C LYS A 232 -15.63 11.92 7.71
N PHE A 233 -14.65 11.74 6.81
CA PHE A 233 -14.18 12.80 5.92
C PHE A 233 -15.27 13.30 4.96
N LYS A 234 -16.05 12.37 4.37
CA LYS A 234 -17.19 12.72 3.51
C LYS A 234 -18.16 13.65 4.24
N LYS A 235 -18.60 13.24 5.42
CA LYS A 235 -19.54 13.99 6.25
C LYS A 235 -19.01 15.37 6.68
N ASP A 236 -17.77 15.42 7.15
CA ASP A 236 -17.22 16.63 7.78
C ASP A 236 -16.67 17.64 6.75
N VAL A 237 -16.34 17.18 5.54
CA VAL A 237 -15.64 17.97 4.53
C VAL A 237 -16.29 17.84 3.16
N ALA A 238 -16.27 16.65 2.55
CA ALA A 238 -16.56 16.52 1.12
C ALA A 238 -18.02 16.85 0.76
N ASP A 239 -18.98 16.40 1.55
CA ASP A 239 -20.42 16.58 1.28
C ASP A 239 -20.88 18.03 1.42
N VAL A 240 -20.13 18.84 2.18
CA VAL A 240 -20.41 20.26 2.43
C VAL A 240 -19.45 21.19 1.69
N TYR A 241 -18.54 20.64 0.88
CA TYR A 241 -17.53 21.40 0.17
C TYR A 241 -18.14 22.20 -0.99
N GLN A 242 -17.94 23.51 -0.99
CA GLN A 242 -18.44 24.44 -2.01
C GLN A 242 -17.30 25.17 -2.75
N GLY A 243 -16.06 24.71 -2.59
CA GLY A 243 -14.90 25.34 -3.21
C GLY A 243 -14.82 25.12 -4.72
N THR A 244 -14.15 26.02 -5.42
CA THR A 244 -14.08 26.01 -6.90
C THR A 244 -13.09 25.00 -7.49
N ILE A 245 -12.21 24.42 -6.67
CA ILE A 245 -11.30 23.37 -7.13
C ILE A 245 -12.08 22.05 -7.07
N PRO A 246 -12.23 21.29 -8.17
CA PRO A 246 -12.98 20.04 -8.17
C PRO A 246 -12.44 19.06 -7.12
N LEU A 247 -13.36 18.39 -6.42
CA LEU A 247 -13.06 17.29 -5.50
C LEU A 247 -13.72 16.02 -6.03
N THR A 248 -12.93 14.99 -6.28
CA THR A 248 -13.38 13.71 -6.84
C THR A 248 -12.87 12.53 -6.04
N PHE A 249 -13.67 11.46 -5.96
CA PHE A 249 -13.27 10.21 -5.33
C PHE A 249 -12.74 9.21 -6.36
N ARG A 250 -11.77 8.39 -5.95
CA ARG A 250 -11.17 7.29 -6.74
C ARG A 250 -10.78 6.14 -5.82
N LEU A 251 -10.77 4.93 -6.35
CA LEU A 251 -10.02 3.81 -5.77
C LEU A 251 -8.54 3.92 -6.14
N ALA A 252 -7.65 3.25 -5.40
CA ALA A 252 -6.23 3.30 -5.73
C ALA A 252 -5.91 2.64 -7.09
N THR A 253 -6.68 1.62 -7.49
CA THR A 253 -6.61 1.00 -8.83
C THR A 253 -7.02 1.93 -9.97
N GLU A 254 -7.70 3.04 -9.68
CA GLU A 254 -8.27 3.96 -10.67
C GLU A 254 -7.38 5.18 -10.94
N LEU A 255 -6.12 5.20 -10.47
CA LEU A 255 -5.23 6.36 -10.59
C LEU A 255 -4.37 6.36 -11.86
N LYS A 256 -4.66 5.47 -12.81
CA LYS A 256 -3.89 5.33 -14.05
C LYS A 256 -3.79 6.67 -14.78
N GLY A 257 -2.56 6.99 -15.22
CA GLY A 257 -2.25 8.21 -15.96
C GLY A 257 -1.91 9.41 -15.08
N LEU A 258 -2.05 9.31 -13.75
CA LEU A 258 -1.64 10.34 -12.80
C LEU A 258 -0.23 10.08 -12.27
N ASP A 259 0.51 11.15 -11.96
CA ASP A 259 1.83 11.09 -11.33
C ASP A 259 1.69 11.25 -9.81
N ILE A 260 1.43 10.11 -9.16
CA ILE A 260 1.20 10.00 -7.71
C ILE A 260 2.45 9.41 -7.04
N LYS A 261 2.90 10.05 -5.97
CA LYS A 261 4.10 9.67 -5.20
C LYS A 261 3.75 9.14 -3.83
N THR A 262 2.66 9.63 -3.26
CA THR A 262 2.18 9.21 -1.96
C THR A 262 1.65 7.78 -2.04
N PRO A 263 2.13 6.86 -1.18
CA PRO A 263 1.62 5.50 -1.13
C PRO A 263 0.11 5.45 -0.85
N THR A 264 -0.60 4.47 -1.42
CA THR A 264 -2.08 4.41 -1.33
C THR A 264 -2.59 3.39 -0.32
N TRP A 265 -1.73 2.90 0.56
CA TRP A 265 -2.06 1.87 1.57
C TRP A 265 -2.93 2.37 2.72
N ALA A 266 -3.19 3.67 2.80
CA ALA A 266 -4.00 4.28 3.84
C ALA A 266 -5.19 5.00 3.22
N THR A 267 -6.37 4.86 3.82
CA THR A 267 -7.57 5.61 3.41
C THR A 267 -8.23 6.34 4.59
N PRO A 268 -8.79 7.55 4.37
CA PRO A 268 -8.74 8.30 3.12
C PRO A 268 -7.31 8.82 2.86
N THR A 269 -6.92 8.94 1.60
CA THR A 269 -5.72 9.70 1.22
C THR A 269 -6.16 10.86 0.32
N ILE A 270 -5.93 12.08 0.77
CA ILE A 270 -6.35 13.31 0.08
C ILE A 270 -5.15 13.83 -0.71
N LEU A 271 -5.26 13.76 -2.03
CA LEU A 271 -4.25 14.22 -2.99
C LEU A 271 -4.63 15.60 -3.53
N PHE A 272 -3.67 16.52 -3.55
CA PHE A 272 -3.79 17.81 -4.22
C PHE A 272 -2.94 17.79 -5.49
N LEU A 273 -3.61 17.80 -6.64
CA LEU A 273 -3.01 17.59 -7.95
C LEU A 273 -3.03 18.85 -8.80
N GLU A 274 -1.93 19.16 -9.49
CA GLU A 274 -1.88 20.19 -10.53
C GLU A 274 -1.40 19.55 -11.84
N ASP A 275 -2.22 19.66 -12.89
CA ASP A 275 -1.97 19.07 -14.21
C ASP A 275 -1.63 17.57 -14.15
N GLY A 276 -2.42 16.80 -13.39
CA GLY A 276 -2.25 15.35 -13.20
C GLY A 276 -1.10 14.94 -12.27
N LYS A 277 -0.37 15.89 -11.68
CA LYS A 277 0.80 15.62 -10.82
C LYS A 277 0.52 15.95 -9.37
N GLU A 278 0.94 15.07 -8.48
CA GLU A 278 0.86 15.31 -7.04
C GLU A 278 1.75 16.49 -6.62
N VAL A 279 1.11 17.52 -6.04
CA VAL A 279 1.80 18.64 -5.38
C VAL A 279 2.09 18.28 -3.93
N PHE A 280 1.07 17.81 -3.21
CA PHE A 280 1.19 17.21 -1.88
C PHE A 280 -0.03 16.34 -1.58
N ALA A 281 0.06 15.56 -0.50
CA ALA A 281 -1.00 14.70 -0.04
C ALA A 281 -1.12 14.70 1.49
N ASN A 282 -2.24 14.21 1.98
CA ASN A 282 -2.45 13.85 3.37
C ASN A 282 -3.02 12.44 3.45
N GLN A 283 -2.27 11.53 4.07
CA GLN A 283 -2.76 10.20 4.40
C GLN A 283 -3.52 10.23 5.73
N GLY A 284 -4.71 9.62 5.75
CA GLY A 284 -5.61 9.59 6.89
C GLY A 284 -6.63 10.73 6.94
N TYR A 285 -7.50 10.66 7.93
CA TYR A 285 -8.55 11.62 8.18
C TYR A 285 -7.98 13.03 8.36
N MET A 286 -8.59 13.96 7.65
CA MET A 286 -8.28 15.38 7.69
C MET A 286 -9.51 16.11 8.23
N THR A 287 -9.34 16.84 9.34
CA THR A 287 -10.42 17.67 9.89
C THR A 287 -10.75 18.79 8.91
N SER A 288 -11.96 19.36 9.01
CA SER A 288 -12.39 20.49 8.19
C SER A 288 -11.40 21.67 8.25
N GLU A 289 -10.92 22.02 9.45
CA GLU A 289 -9.93 23.09 9.65
C GLU A 289 -8.63 22.82 8.89
N VAL A 290 -8.04 21.62 9.06
CA VAL A 290 -6.80 21.24 8.40
C VAL A 290 -6.99 21.19 6.88
N PHE A 291 -8.13 20.70 6.42
CA PHE A 291 -8.48 20.67 5.00
C PHE A 291 -8.51 22.06 4.39
N TYR A 292 -9.21 23.02 5.02
CA TYR A 292 -9.30 24.36 4.48
C TYR A 292 -7.97 25.12 4.54
N GLN A 293 -7.12 24.85 5.54
CA GLN A 293 -5.74 25.36 5.57
C GLN A 293 -4.91 24.82 4.39
N ALA A 294 -4.97 23.51 4.14
CA ALA A 294 -4.29 22.87 3.02
C ALA A 294 -4.81 23.37 1.68
N LEU A 295 -6.14 23.46 1.52
CA LEU A 295 -6.80 24.03 0.35
C LEU A 295 -6.38 25.47 0.11
N GLY A 296 -6.29 26.27 1.18
CA GLY A 296 -5.80 27.63 1.13
C GLY A 296 -4.41 27.72 0.54
N ALA A 297 -3.48 26.91 1.06
CA ALA A 297 -2.10 26.88 0.61
C ALA A 297 -2.02 26.42 -0.86
N PHE A 298 -2.80 25.40 -1.22
CA PHE A 298 -2.86 24.85 -2.55
C PHE A 298 -3.43 25.85 -3.58
N LYS A 299 -4.55 26.49 -3.25
CA LYS A 299 -5.26 27.41 -4.15
C LYS A 299 -4.53 28.73 -4.30
N LEU A 300 -4.10 29.33 -3.19
CA LEU A 300 -3.59 30.70 -3.13
C LEU A 300 -2.06 30.80 -3.15
N GLY A 301 -1.33 29.72 -2.86
CA GLY A 301 0.13 29.74 -2.71
C GLY A 301 0.62 30.70 -1.61
N LYS A 302 1.88 31.13 -1.70
CA LYS A 302 2.46 32.15 -0.81
C LYS A 302 2.00 33.56 -1.19
N SER A 303 0.71 33.86 -1.03
CA SER A 303 0.12 35.16 -1.35
C SER A 303 -0.29 35.95 -0.10
N GLU A 304 -0.48 37.27 -0.27
CA GLU A 304 -1.03 38.16 0.77
C GLU A 304 -2.41 37.67 1.23
N ALA A 305 -3.26 37.23 0.30
CA ALA A 305 -4.56 36.64 0.60
C ALA A 305 -4.48 35.40 1.50
N TYR A 306 -3.48 34.53 1.31
CA TYR A 306 -3.26 33.39 2.21
C TYR A 306 -2.87 33.86 3.62
N SER A 307 -1.98 34.86 3.72
CA SER A 307 -1.55 35.39 5.01
C SER A 307 -2.67 36.11 5.77
N VAL A 308 -3.55 36.81 5.07
CA VAL A 308 -4.74 37.45 5.67
C VAL A 308 -5.72 36.40 6.19
N ALA A 309 -5.97 35.35 5.40
CA ALA A 309 -6.93 34.30 5.77
C ALA A 309 -6.46 33.39 6.91
N PHE A 310 -5.16 33.08 7.01
CA PHE A 310 -4.66 32.04 7.92
C PHE A 310 -3.61 32.48 8.94
N ASN A 311 -3.00 33.67 8.80
CA ASN A 311 -1.96 34.16 9.71
C ASN A 311 -2.35 35.47 10.43
N GLU A 312 -3.65 35.74 10.55
CA GLU A 312 -4.18 37.00 11.14
C GLU A 312 -3.57 38.27 10.48
N GLY A 313 -3.14 38.15 9.22
CA GLY A 313 -2.65 39.27 8.45
C GLY A 313 -3.77 40.28 8.17
N THR A 314 -3.41 41.55 8.01
CA THR A 314 -4.32 42.57 7.50
C THR A 314 -3.77 43.10 6.19
N ASP A 315 -4.63 43.26 5.19
CA ASP A 315 -4.24 43.89 3.93
C ASP A 315 -3.63 45.27 4.18
N ALA A 316 -2.64 45.65 3.35
CA ALA A 316 -2.09 46.99 3.42
C ALA A 316 -3.19 48.06 3.23
N ARG A 317 -3.09 49.16 4.01
CA ARG A 317 -3.98 50.32 3.83
C ARG A 317 -3.93 50.79 2.37
N PHE A 318 -5.11 50.93 1.75
CA PHE A 318 -5.26 51.32 0.34
C PHE A 318 -4.72 50.31 -0.68
N CYS A 319 -4.77 49.00 -0.37
CA CYS A 319 -4.47 47.97 -1.37
C CYS A 319 -5.39 48.10 -2.59
N LYS A 320 -4.88 47.73 -3.77
CA LYS A 320 -5.60 47.84 -5.05
C LYS A 320 -6.94 47.10 -5.03
N GLN A 321 -7.10 46.07 -4.20
CA GLN A 321 -8.36 45.33 -4.08
C GLN A 321 -9.52 46.18 -3.54
N TYR A 322 -9.29 47.18 -2.68
CA TYR A 322 -10.37 48.03 -2.18
C TYR A 322 -10.95 48.98 -3.25
N GLU A 323 -10.21 49.28 -4.32
CA GLU A 323 -10.73 50.03 -5.47
C GLU A 323 -11.85 49.28 -6.20
N ILE A 324 -11.83 47.93 -6.15
CA ILE A 324 -12.84 47.07 -6.78
C ILE A 324 -14.22 47.25 -6.11
N PHE A 325 -14.24 47.60 -4.83
CA PHE A 325 -15.47 47.76 -4.05
C PHE A 325 -16.15 49.12 -4.20
N LYS A 326 -15.51 50.10 -4.87
CA LYS A 326 -16.07 51.47 -4.98
C LYS A 326 -17.35 51.55 -5.81
N ASN A 327 -17.60 50.58 -6.69
CA ASN A 327 -18.79 50.50 -7.55
C ASN A 327 -19.35 49.07 -7.59
N THR A 328 -19.49 48.43 -6.43
CA THR A 328 -19.97 47.04 -6.37
C THR A 328 -21.46 46.98 -6.77
N PRO A 329 -21.84 46.23 -7.82
CA PRO A 329 -23.25 46.01 -8.18
C PRO A 329 -23.93 45.03 -7.20
N ASP A 330 -25.26 45.03 -7.18
CA ASP A 330 -26.06 44.10 -6.38
C ASP A 330 -25.62 42.64 -6.57
N GLY A 331 -25.29 41.96 -5.46
CA GLY A 331 -24.81 40.58 -5.48
C GLY A 331 -24.42 40.04 -4.11
N ILE A 332 -23.75 38.90 -4.12
CA ILE A 332 -23.26 38.21 -2.91
C ILE A 332 -21.74 38.06 -2.99
N PHE A 333 -21.06 38.32 -1.88
CA PHE A 333 -19.65 38.03 -1.70
C PHE A 333 -19.49 36.62 -1.16
N ILE A 334 -18.73 35.82 -1.89
CA ILE A 334 -18.40 34.45 -1.50
C ILE A 334 -16.96 34.40 -1.00
N ASP A 335 -16.74 33.54 -0.01
CA ASP A 335 -15.42 33.22 0.47
C ASP A 335 -14.61 32.56 -0.65
N LYS A 336 -13.44 33.11 -0.95
CA LYS A 336 -12.64 32.69 -2.10
C LYS A 336 -12.12 31.26 -1.95
N LEU A 337 -12.10 30.68 -0.75
CA LEU A 337 -11.59 29.34 -0.47
C LEU A 337 -12.72 28.31 -0.40
N SER A 338 -13.63 28.50 0.54
CA SER A 338 -14.76 27.62 0.84
C SER A 338 -15.94 27.76 -0.11
N GLY A 339 -16.09 28.89 -0.80
CA GLY A 339 -17.25 29.18 -1.64
C GLY A 339 -18.51 29.57 -0.86
N ALA A 340 -18.43 29.60 0.48
CA ALA A 340 -19.55 29.99 1.33
C ALA A 340 -19.93 31.46 1.12
N VAL A 341 -21.22 31.78 1.23
CA VAL A 341 -21.69 33.16 1.21
C VAL A 341 -21.25 33.87 2.49
N LEU A 342 -20.61 35.03 2.35
CA LEU A 342 -20.14 35.84 3.47
C LEU A 342 -21.09 37.00 3.78
N PHE A 343 -21.38 37.84 2.77
CA PHE A 343 -22.22 39.03 2.90
C PHE A 343 -22.81 39.43 1.54
N ASP A 344 -23.94 40.14 1.54
CA ASP A 344 -24.51 40.78 0.36
C ASP A 344 -24.08 42.25 0.26
N THR A 345 -24.25 42.84 -0.92
CA THR A 345 -24.10 44.29 -1.20
C THR A 345 -25.38 45.03 -0.87
#